data_AF-A0A2V6TKF1-F1
#
_entry.id   AF-A0A2V6TKF1-F1
#
_cell.length_a   1.000
_cell.length_b   1.000
_cell.length_c   1.000
_cell.angle_alpha   90.00
_cell.angle_beta   90.00
_cell.angle_gamma   90.00
#
_symmetry.space_group_name_H-M   'P 1'
#
loop_
_entity.id
_entity.type
_entity.pdbx_description
1 polymer ?
#
loop_
_entity_poly.entity_id
_entity_poly.type
_entity_poly.pdbx_seq_one_letter_code
_entity_poly.pdbx_strand_id
1 'polypeptide(L)'
;TAGSGYSRWRDLAVTRWREDVTRDAWGTYVFLRDIESGESWSAGYQPRGGAPDSYEVTFSEDRMEIVRRDGAIGTTLQVIVSPED
;
A
#
# COMPACT_ATOMS: atom_id res chain seq x y z
N THR A 1 7.00 -1.08 6.28
CA THR A 1 6.84 -1.37 4.84
C THR A 1 6.08 -0.24 4.19
N ALA A 2 6.46 0.15 2.99
CA ALA A 2 5.98 1.34 2.30
C ALA A 2 4.69 1.08 1.48
N GLY A 3 3.77 0.26 2.02
CA GLY A 3 2.59 -0.26 1.30
C GLY A 3 2.84 -1.52 0.48
N SER A 4 4.05 -2.07 0.54
CA SER A 4 4.44 -3.32 -0.13
C SER A 4 4.40 -4.49 0.85
N GLY A 5 4.42 -5.73 0.34
CA GLY A 5 4.29 -6.93 1.15
C GLY A 5 3.86 -8.14 0.34
N TYR A 6 3.55 -9.23 1.03
CA TYR A 6 3.08 -10.46 0.40
C TYR A 6 2.11 -11.21 1.31
N SER A 7 1.29 -12.06 0.70
CA SER A 7 0.40 -12.99 1.39
C SER A 7 0.89 -14.42 1.18
N ARG A 8 0.90 -15.22 2.25
CA ARG A 8 1.20 -16.66 2.23
C ARG A 8 0.13 -17.42 3.00
N TRP A 9 -0.17 -18.64 2.55
CA TRP A 9 -0.99 -19.60 3.28
C TRP A 9 -0.17 -20.86 3.51
N ARG A 10 0.23 -21.09 4.77
CA ARG A 10 1.24 -22.10 5.12
C ARG A 10 2.53 -21.89 4.32
N ASP A 11 2.87 -22.86 3.47
CA ASP A 11 4.08 -22.86 2.61
C ASP A 11 3.77 -22.43 1.16
N LEU A 12 2.53 -22.04 0.87
CA LEU A 12 2.10 -21.58 -0.45
C LEU A 12 2.09 -20.05 -0.49
N ALA A 13 2.83 -19.48 -1.44
CA ALA A 13 2.74 -18.06 -1.73
C ALA A 13 1.44 -17.75 -2.48
N VAL A 14 0.60 -16.87 -1.93
CA VAL A 14 -0.63 -16.41 -2.58
C VAL A 14 -0.31 -15.30 -3.58
N THR A 15 0.55 -14.37 -3.18
CA THR A 15 1.13 -13.35 -4.07
C THR A 15 2.59 -13.68 -4.34
N ARG A 16 3.02 -13.59 -5.61
CA ARG A 16 4.42 -13.82 -5.98
C ARG A 16 5.33 -12.88 -5.18
N TRP A 17 6.17 -13.46 -4.34
CA TRP A 17 7.22 -12.77 -3.61
C TRP A 17 8.59 -13.34 -4.03
N ARG A 18 9.59 -12.47 -4.12
CA ARG A 18 11.00 -12.84 -4.24
C ARG A 18 11.74 -12.19 -3.10
N GLU A 19 12.58 -12.97 -2.42
CA GLU A 19 13.46 -12.47 -1.38
C GLU A 19 14.45 -11.47 -2.00
N ASP A 20 14.13 -10.19 -1.89
CA ASP A 20 15.03 -9.08 -2.14
C ASP A 20 14.96 -8.16 -0.93
N VAL A 21 15.88 -8.38 0.00
CA VAL A 21 15.99 -7.66 1.28
C VAL A 21 16.31 -6.17 1.11
N THR A 22 16.61 -5.71 -0.10
CA THR A 22 16.99 -4.30 -0.35
C THR A 22 15.84 -3.45 -0.88
N ARG A 23 14.78 -4.04 -1.42
CA ARG A 23 13.72 -3.30 -2.13
C ARG A 23 12.34 -3.79 -1.76
N ASP A 24 11.50 -2.86 -1.31
CA ASP A 24 10.08 -3.05 -1.06
C ASP A 24 9.28 -2.97 -2.39
N ALA A 25 9.74 -3.66 -3.44
CA ALA A 25 9.24 -3.48 -4.81
C ALA A 25 8.04 -4.37 -5.16
N TRP A 26 7.68 -5.32 -4.28
CA TRP A 26 6.66 -6.33 -4.57
C TRP A 26 5.50 -6.23 -3.57
N GLY A 27 4.28 -6.18 -4.10
CA GLY A 27 3.08 -6.06 -3.30
C GLY A 27 1.83 -5.85 -4.15
N THR A 28 0.70 -5.75 -3.47
CA THR A 28 -0.57 -5.34 -4.06
C THR A 28 -0.69 -3.83 -3.92
N TYR A 29 -0.95 -3.15 -5.03
CA TYR A 29 -0.97 -1.69 -5.07
C TYR A 29 -2.29 -1.18 -5.62
N VAL A 30 -2.74 -0.05 -5.06
CA VAL A 30 -3.87 0.73 -5.57
C VAL A 30 -3.30 2.05 -6.10
N PHE A 31 -3.62 2.38 -7.35
CA PHE A 31 -3.19 3.61 -8.00
C PHE A 31 -4.35 4.60 -8.09
N LEU A 32 -4.05 5.86 -7.84
CA LEU A 32 -4.97 6.98 -7.97
C LEU A 32 -4.45 7.94 -9.03
N ARG A 33 -5.37 8.61 -9.72
CA ARG A 33 -5.05 9.67 -10.68
C ARG A 33 -6.06 10.80 -10.52
N ASP A 34 -5.56 12.01 -10.31
CA ASP A 34 -6.36 13.22 -10.46
C ASP A 34 -6.54 13.50 -11.95
N ILE A 35 -7.80 13.65 -12.37
CA ILE A 35 -8.15 13.89 -13.77
C ILE A 35 -7.97 15.36 -14.18
N GLU A 36 -7.98 16.29 -13.22
CA GLU A 36 -7.84 17.73 -13.48
C GLU A 36 -6.37 18.09 -13.68
N SER A 37 -5.51 17.71 -12.74
CA SER A 37 -4.06 17.96 -12.83
C SER A 37 -3.32 16.92 -13.69
N GLY A 38 -3.89 15.72 -13.83
CA GLY A 38 -3.25 14.59 -14.49
C GLY A 38 -2.23 13.83 -13.62
N GLU A 39 -1.98 14.28 -12.39
CA GLU A 39 -1.05 13.64 -11.46
C GLU A 39 -1.54 12.26 -11.01
N SER A 40 -0.61 11.35 -10.74
CA SER A 40 -0.96 10.01 -10.26
C SER A 40 0.06 9.43 -9.29
N TRP A 41 -0.45 8.77 -8.27
CA TRP A 41 0.28 8.22 -7.14
C TRP A 41 -0.26 6.85 -6.72
N SER A 42 0.47 6.18 -5.84
CA SER A 42 0.00 4.98 -5.16
C SER A 42 -0.65 5.34 -3.82
N ALA A 43 -1.65 4.57 -3.40
CA ALA A 43 -2.29 4.73 -2.09
C ALA A 43 -1.29 4.55 -0.94
N GLY A 44 -0.37 3.58 -1.07
CA GLY A 44 0.85 3.50 -0.28
C GLY A 44 1.98 4.36 -0.86
N TYR A 45 3.11 4.46 -0.17
CA TYR A 45 4.23 5.24 -0.69
C TYR A 45 4.85 4.60 -1.94
N GLN A 46 5.00 3.27 -1.96
CA GLN A 46 5.43 2.51 -3.13
C GLN A 46 4.23 2.07 -3.99
N PRO A 47 4.42 1.83 -5.31
CA PRO A 47 5.69 1.87 -6.03
C PRO A 47 5.94 3.20 -6.75
N ARG A 48 4.97 4.13 -6.75
CA ARG A 48 5.11 5.41 -7.46
C ARG A 48 6.06 6.38 -6.75
N GLY A 49 6.18 6.27 -5.42
CA GLY A 49 6.91 7.25 -4.62
C GLY A 49 6.19 8.61 -4.64
N GLY A 50 6.98 9.67 -4.48
CA GLY A 50 6.49 11.06 -4.43
C GLY A 50 6.08 11.46 -3.02
N ALA A 51 6.48 12.67 -2.62
CA ALA A 51 6.14 13.21 -1.30
C ALA A 51 4.68 13.69 -1.29
N PRO A 52 3.80 13.06 -0.50
CA PRO A 52 2.46 13.57 -0.28
C PRO A 52 2.48 14.79 0.64
N ASP A 53 1.37 15.53 0.69
CA ASP A 53 1.18 16.62 1.65
C ASP A 53 1.12 16.10 3.09
N SER A 54 0.53 14.92 3.29
CA SER A 54 0.56 14.19 4.56
C SER A 54 0.54 12.67 4.33
N TYR A 55 1.24 11.93 5.20
CA TYR A 55 1.30 10.47 5.17
C TYR A 55 1.40 9.91 6.59
N GLU A 56 0.42 9.13 6.98
CA GLU A 56 0.36 8.46 8.27
C GLU A 56 0.10 6.97 8.06
N VAL A 57 0.77 6.14 8.86
CA VAL A 57 0.62 4.69 8.82
C VAL A 57 0.40 4.17 10.23
N THR A 58 -0.69 3.43 10.40
CA THR A 58 -1.04 2.79 11.67
C THR A 58 -1.03 1.28 11.49
N PHE A 59 -0.31 0.59 12.36
CA PHE A 59 -0.30 -0.87 12.45
C PHE A 59 -1.04 -1.30 13.72
N SER A 60 -1.89 -2.30 13.57
CA SER A 60 -2.58 -2.98 14.68
C SER A 60 -2.56 -4.48 14.42
N GLU A 61 -2.98 -5.28 15.40
CA GLU A 61 -2.84 -6.74 15.34
C GLU A 61 -3.54 -7.38 14.13
N ASP A 62 -4.66 -6.83 13.70
CA ASP A 62 -5.52 -7.39 12.65
C ASP A 62 -5.50 -6.59 11.33
N ARG A 63 -5.00 -5.36 11.35
CA ARG A 63 -5.02 -4.46 10.18
C ARG A 63 -3.82 -3.54 10.12
N MET A 64 -3.59 -3.08 8.89
CA MET A 64 -2.74 -1.94 8.59
C MET A 64 -3.59 -0.86 7.91
N GLU A 65 -3.37 0.39 8.29
CA GLU A 65 -4.02 1.56 7.71
C GLU A 65 -2.99 2.58 7.21
N ILE A 66 -3.23 3.15 6.04
CA ILE A 66 -2.50 4.29 5.49
C ILE A 66 -3.50 5.43 5.28
N VAL A 67 -3.21 6.60 5.85
CA VAL A 67 -3.92 7.85 5.58
C VAL A 67 -2.98 8.78 4.84
N ARG A 68 -3.36 9.18 3.63
CA ARG A 68 -2.52 9.98 2.72
C ARG A 68 -3.32 11.13 2.13
N ARG A 69 -2.66 12.27 1.88
CA ARG A 69 -3.24 13.42 1.17
C ARG A 69 -2.32 13.89 0.04
N ASP A 70 -2.90 14.11 -1.13
CA ASP A 70 -2.23 14.68 -2.30
C ASP A 70 -3.16 15.77 -2.87
N GLY A 71 -2.85 17.04 -2.59
CA GLY A 71 -3.63 18.21 -2.94
C GLY A 71 -5.02 18.22 -2.31
N ALA A 72 -6.05 18.17 -3.16
CA ALA A 72 -7.44 18.12 -2.74
C ALA A 72 -7.92 16.71 -2.36
N ILE A 73 -7.17 15.66 -2.71
CA ILE A 73 -7.60 14.28 -2.58
C ILE A 73 -7.01 13.65 -1.31
N GLY A 74 -7.88 13.22 -0.42
CA GLY A 74 -7.55 12.39 0.74
C GLY A 74 -7.87 10.93 0.47
N THR A 75 -6.97 10.04 0.86
CA THR A 75 -7.09 8.58 0.66
C THR A 75 -6.87 7.86 1.98
N THR A 76 -7.72 6.88 2.27
CA THR A 76 -7.51 5.90 3.35
C THR A 76 -7.47 4.51 2.74
N LEU A 77 -6.38 3.77 3.00
CA LEU A 77 -6.22 2.38 2.61
C LEU A 77 -6.15 1.52 3.87
N GLN A 78 -7.04 0.53 3.98
CA GLN A 78 -7.00 -0.48 5.03
C GLN A 78 -6.73 -1.85 4.43
N VAL A 79 -5.83 -2.62 5.03
CA VAL A 79 -5.50 -4.00 4.65
C VAL A 79 -5.75 -4.91 5.84
N ILE A 80 -6.66 -5.88 5.66
CA ILE A 80 -7.14 -6.86 6.65
C ILE A 80 -7.15 -8.25 6.04
N VAL A 81 -6.90 -9.27 6.86
CA VAL A 81 -7.25 -10.65 6.54
C VAL A 81 -8.53 -10.98 7.32
N SER A 82 -9.61 -11.33 6.62
CA SER A 82 -10.87 -11.73 7.27
C SER A 82 -10.63 -13.01 8.07
N PRO A 83 -11.10 -13.10 9.34
CA PRO A 83 -11.04 -14.34 10.11
C PRO A 83 -12.05 -15.39 9.64
N GLU A 84 -12.98 -15.03 8.75
CA GLU A 84 -14.08 -15.89 8.30
C GLU A 84 -13.70 -16.78 7.09
N ASP A 85 -12.51 -16.60 6.51
CA ASP A 85 -12.02 -17.31 5.30
C ASP A 85 -10.64 -17.97 5.48
#